data_AF-A0A7S2I848-F1
#
_entry.id   AF-A0A7S2I848-F1
#
_cell.length_a   1.000
_cell.length_b   1.000
_cell.length_c   1.000
_cell.angle_alpha   90.00
_cell.angle_beta   90.00
_cell.angle_gamma   90.00
#
_symmetry.space_group_name_H-M   'P 1'
#
loop_
_entity.id
_entity.type
_entity.pdbx_description
1 polymer ?
#
loop_
_entity_poly.entity_id
_entity_poly.type
_entity_poly.pdbx_seq_one_letter_code
_entity_poly.pdbx_strand_id
1 'polypeptide(L)'
;MTVSKVIARALSSASQSKVKLSWLDLRGSGLSVLERLTLEEALLRHDPLKRCWGIIGSHDPYHNKIISLHGGTHGDDYVSPLVHNTNCAVVMGIGGHPKKLLDIDTTKSDGVLVLKRFSGGGTVVVDHSSLWTTFICRTDALPHVKPYPRDIMKWSADAVFEPTFQLLNEEIKSQNQDVNVETPDFALKDNDYVFGDMKFGGNAQAIIGDGWLHHTSFLWDYVDGHMDYLLLPEKRPEYRGQR
;
A
#
# COMPACT_ATOMS: atom_id res chain seq x y z
N MET A 1 3.73 15.74 -24.00
CA MET A 1 2.72 15.13 -23.12
C MET A 1 3.12 15.42 -21.69
N THR A 2 2.39 16.34 -21.04
CA THR A 2 2.87 17.07 -19.86
C THR A 2 2.04 16.68 -18.64
N VAL A 3 2.37 15.54 -18.03
CA VAL A 3 1.74 15.06 -16.78
C VAL A 3 2.20 15.89 -15.56
N SER A 4 3.15 16.82 -15.75
CA SER A 4 3.87 17.48 -14.65
C SER A 4 3.17 18.72 -14.05
N LYS A 5 2.06 19.22 -14.62
CA LYS A 5 1.43 20.47 -14.15
C LYS A 5 0.24 20.32 -13.20
N VAL A 6 -0.40 19.15 -13.14
CA VAL A 6 -1.67 18.98 -12.40
C VAL A 6 -1.44 18.78 -10.89
N ILE A 7 -0.34 18.14 -10.49
CA ILE A 7 -0.06 17.83 -9.07
C ILE A 7 0.39 19.07 -8.27
N ALA A 8 0.82 20.15 -8.93
CA ALA A 8 1.44 21.29 -8.25
C ALA A 8 0.46 22.35 -7.70
N ARG A 9 -0.86 22.21 -7.88
CA ARG A 9 -1.80 23.33 -7.69
C ARG A 9 -2.74 23.27 -6.47
N ALA A 10 -2.65 22.26 -5.61
CA ALA A 10 -3.63 22.08 -4.52
C ALA A 10 -3.15 22.39 -3.09
N LEU A 11 -1.94 22.95 -2.88
CA LEU A 11 -1.45 23.25 -1.52
C LEU A 11 -0.96 24.70 -1.40
N SER A 12 -1.90 25.64 -1.49
CA SER A 12 -1.61 27.02 -1.04
C SER A 12 -2.83 27.68 -0.41
N SER A 13 -3.04 27.42 0.88
CA SER A 13 -3.65 28.42 1.76
C SER A 13 -3.11 28.29 3.19
N ALA A 14 -2.79 29.45 3.76
CA ALA A 14 -2.33 29.72 5.13
C ALA A 14 -0.89 29.27 5.53
N SER A 15 -0.29 30.03 6.43
CA SER A 15 1.12 29.99 6.83
C SER A 15 1.52 28.71 7.58
N GLN A 16 1.61 27.60 6.86
CA GLN A 16 2.28 26.40 7.32
C GLN A 16 3.61 26.30 6.58
N SER A 17 4.69 26.07 7.34
CA SER A 17 6.00 25.74 6.76
C SER A 17 5.81 24.62 5.73
N LYS A 18 6.14 24.88 4.47
CA LYS A 18 6.00 23.87 3.41
C LYS A 18 6.85 22.66 3.79
N VAL A 19 6.21 21.51 3.98
CA VAL A 19 6.92 20.25 4.26
C VAL A 19 7.76 19.90 3.04
N LYS A 20 9.07 19.75 3.24
CA LYS A 20 9.97 19.30 2.18
C LYS A 20 9.83 17.79 2.01
N LEU A 21 9.17 17.39 0.94
CA LEU A 21 8.97 15.98 0.57
C LEU A 21 9.96 15.59 -0.53
N SER A 22 10.70 14.50 -0.33
CA SER A 22 11.46 13.84 -1.39
C SER A 22 10.52 12.90 -2.14
N TRP A 23 10.57 12.88 -3.47
CA TRP A 23 9.64 12.11 -4.29
C TRP A 23 10.35 10.96 -4.99
N LEU A 24 9.76 9.77 -4.94
CA LEU A 24 10.25 8.59 -5.64
C LEU A 24 9.11 7.90 -6.39
N ASP A 25 9.24 7.83 -7.71
CA ASP A 25 8.29 7.14 -8.58
C ASP A 25 8.89 5.81 -9.03
N LEU A 26 8.31 4.72 -8.55
CA LEU A 26 8.76 3.35 -8.78
C LEU A 26 7.84 2.57 -9.73
N ARG A 27 6.92 3.25 -10.41
CA ARG A 27 6.09 2.61 -11.45
C ARG A 27 6.99 2.07 -12.56
N GLY A 28 6.79 0.81 -12.93
CA GLY A 28 7.60 0.14 -13.95
C GLY A 28 9.06 -0.15 -13.57
N SER A 29 9.44 0.06 -12.30
CA SER A 29 10.79 -0.31 -11.82
C SER A 29 11.04 -1.82 -11.85
N GLY A 30 9.95 -2.61 -11.81
CA GLY A 30 9.99 -4.06 -11.66
C GLY A 30 10.61 -4.48 -10.33
N LEU A 31 10.46 -3.65 -9.29
CA LEU A 31 10.76 -4.05 -7.93
C LEU A 31 9.67 -4.99 -7.42
N SER A 32 10.12 -6.07 -6.82
CA SER A 32 9.27 -6.99 -6.08
C SER A 32 8.64 -6.31 -4.86
N VAL A 33 7.60 -6.93 -4.32
CA VAL A 33 7.01 -6.53 -3.04
C VAL A 33 8.04 -6.55 -1.89
N LEU A 34 8.98 -7.50 -1.89
CA LEU A 34 10.02 -7.63 -0.86
C LEU A 34 11.04 -6.50 -0.93
N GLU A 35 11.56 -6.21 -2.13
CA GLU A 35 12.54 -5.15 -2.33
C GLU A 35 11.97 -3.79 -1.98
N ARG A 36 10.71 -3.55 -2.34
CA ARG A 36 9.99 -2.34 -1.96
C ARG A 36 9.86 -2.23 -0.43
N LEU A 37 9.40 -3.27 0.26
CA LEU A 37 9.29 -3.25 1.72
C LEU A 37 10.65 -2.99 2.38
N THR A 38 11.72 -3.56 1.82
CA THR A 38 13.09 -3.35 2.28
C THR A 38 13.52 -1.89 2.09
N LEU A 39 13.23 -1.29 0.92
CA LEU A 39 13.51 0.10 0.63
C LEU A 39 12.76 1.05 1.59
N GLU A 40 11.46 0.79 1.79
CA GLU A 40 10.62 1.57 2.71
C GLU A 40 11.17 1.55 4.14
N GLU A 41 11.52 0.36 4.64
CA GLU A 41 12.10 0.21 5.98
C GLU A 41 13.46 0.90 6.09
N ALA A 42 14.31 0.74 5.07
CA ALA A 42 15.61 1.40 5.02
C ALA A 42 15.49 2.92 5.03
N LEU A 43 14.56 3.50 4.27
CA LEU A 43 14.32 4.94 4.26
C LEU A 43 13.73 5.44 5.59
N LEU A 44 12.82 4.67 6.20
CA LEU A 44 12.24 5.02 7.50
C LEU A 44 13.32 5.05 8.59
N ARG A 45 14.11 3.97 8.71
CA ARG A 45 15.02 3.74 9.84
C ARG A 45 16.44 4.29 9.64
N HIS A 46 16.90 4.39 8.39
CA HIS A 46 18.31 4.59 8.08
C HIS A 46 18.60 5.72 7.10
N ASP A 47 17.61 6.53 6.69
CA ASP A 47 17.90 7.72 5.89
C ASP A 47 18.77 8.72 6.68
N PRO A 48 20.05 8.94 6.29
CA PRO A 48 20.98 9.76 7.06
C PRO A 48 20.56 11.23 7.12
N LEU A 49 19.74 11.68 6.16
CA LEU A 49 19.24 13.04 6.10
C LEU A 49 17.87 13.19 6.77
N LYS A 50 17.30 12.10 7.31
CA LYS A 50 15.97 12.07 7.91
C LYS A 50 14.92 12.80 7.07
N ARG A 51 14.86 12.53 5.77
CA ARG A 51 13.91 13.21 4.89
C ARG A 51 12.50 12.66 5.11
N CYS A 52 11.51 13.49 4.75
CA CYS A 52 10.19 13.00 4.43
C CYS A 52 10.17 12.49 2.99
N TRP A 53 9.46 11.40 2.73
CA TRP A 53 9.33 10.77 1.42
C TRP A 53 7.88 10.59 1.01
N GLY A 54 7.58 10.89 -0.24
CA GLY A 54 6.39 10.41 -0.95
C GLY A 54 6.85 9.42 -2.01
N ILE A 55 6.38 8.19 -1.91
CA ILE A 55 6.74 7.09 -2.81
C ILE A 55 5.48 6.56 -3.45
N ILE A 56 5.50 6.37 -4.76
CA ILE A 56 4.41 5.74 -5.50
C ILE A 56 4.95 4.60 -6.36
N GLY A 57 4.13 3.59 -6.62
CA GLY A 57 4.52 2.51 -7.51
C GLY A 57 3.40 1.54 -7.86
N SER A 58 3.76 0.62 -8.74
CA SER A 58 3.06 -0.64 -9.00
C SER A 58 3.95 -1.80 -8.53
N HIS A 59 3.42 -3.01 -8.50
CA HIS A 59 4.18 -4.21 -8.13
C HIS A 59 4.58 -5.03 -9.35
N ASP A 60 5.82 -5.53 -9.35
CA ASP A 60 6.04 -6.91 -9.79
C ASP A 60 5.78 -7.78 -8.55
N PRO A 61 4.78 -8.69 -8.55
CA PRO A 61 4.44 -9.46 -7.37
C PRO A 61 5.54 -10.47 -7.00
N TYR A 62 6.44 -10.82 -7.92
CA TYR A 62 7.30 -11.97 -7.74
C TYR A 62 8.78 -11.77 -8.09
N HIS A 63 9.11 -11.11 -9.21
CA HIS A 63 10.50 -11.10 -9.66
C HIS A 63 11.35 -10.20 -8.76
N ASN A 64 12.15 -10.83 -7.90
CA ASN A 64 13.18 -10.15 -7.14
C ASN A 64 14.42 -9.99 -8.02
N LYS A 65 14.80 -8.75 -8.33
CA LYS A 65 15.99 -8.44 -9.14
C LYS A 65 17.28 -8.35 -8.32
N ILE A 66 17.15 -8.05 -7.04
CA ILE A 66 18.18 -7.60 -6.10
C ILE A 66 18.24 -8.55 -4.91
N ILE A 67 17.09 -8.94 -4.34
CA ILE A 67 17.04 -9.80 -3.15
C ILE A 67 16.71 -11.24 -3.55
N SER A 68 17.70 -12.13 -3.52
CA SER A 68 17.44 -13.55 -3.75
C SER A 68 16.78 -14.19 -2.53
N LEU A 69 15.57 -14.72 -2.73
CA LEU A 69 14.89 -15.62 -1.79
C LEU A 69 15.64 -16.96 -1.78
N HIS A 70 16.73 -17.04 -1.00
CA HIS A 70 17.41 -18.32 -0.78
C HIS A 70 16.51 -19.20 0.09
N GLY A 71 15.82 -20.16 -0.54
CA GLY A 71 15.37 -21.35 0.16
C GLY A 71 16.61 -22.14 0.58
N GLY A 72 16.86 -22.21 1.89
CA GLY A 72 17.97 -22.97 2.45
C GLY A 72 17.88 -24.45 2.05
N THR A 73 18.91 -24.94 1.37
CA THR A 73 19.24 -26.36 1.32
C THR A 73 19.83 -26.77 2.66
N HIS A 74 18.96 -27.04 3.64
CA HIS A 74 19.34 -27.94 4.73
C HIS A 74 18.80 -29.33 4.40
N GLY A 75 19.68 -30.17 3.85
CA GLY A 75 19.44 -31.59 3.62
C GLY A 75 19.12 -31.93 2.16
N ASP A 76 19.67 -33.05 1.69
CA ASP A 76 19.69 -33.56 0.32
C ASP A 76 18.33 -34.01 -0.25
N ASP A 77 17.26 -33.22 -0.06
CA ASP A 77 16.03 -33.41 -0.81
C ASP A 77 16.01 -32.42 -1.97
N TYR A 78 16.15 -32.97 -3.19
CA TYR A 78 15.84 -32.28 -4.43
C TYR A 78 14.37 -31.80 -4.37
N VAL A 79 14.15 -30.60 -3.83
CA VAL A 79 12.87 -29.92 -3.98
C VAL A 79 12.75 -29.62 -5.46
N SER A 80 11.84 -30.34 -6.14
CA SER A 80 11.36 -30.00 -7.49
C SER A 80 11.30 -28.48 -7.63
N PRO A 81 11.72 -27.87 -8.76
CA PRO A 81 11.62 -26.42 -8.93
C PRO A 81 10.17 -26.06 -8.60
N LEU A 82 9.96 -25.47 -7.42
CA LEU A 82 8.61 -25.18 -6.95
C LEU A 82 8.01 -24.32 -8.06
N VAL A 83 6.86 -24.73 -8.59
CA VAL A 83 6.08 -23.86 -9.47
C VAL A 83 5.67 -22.72 -8.55
N HIS A 84 6.38 -21.60 -8.64
CA HIS A 84 6.07 -20.43 -7.84
C HIS A 84 4.96 -19.67 -8.55
N ASN A 85 3.90 -19.32 -7.82
CA ASN A 85 2.91 -18.41 -8.35
C ASN A 85 3.56 -17.03 -8.54
N THR A 86 3.62 -16.60 -9.80
CA THR A 86 4.20 -15.30 -10.19
C THR A 86 3.16 -14.22 -10.44
N ASN A 87 1.90 -14.48 -10.10
CA ASN A 87 0.76 -13.59 -10.38
C ASN A 87 0.40 -12.74 -9.16
N CYS A 88 0.66 -13.24 -7.94
CA CYS A 88 0.40 -12.49 -6.72
C CYS A 88 1.34 -12.86 -5.57
N ALA A 89 1.34 -12.02 -4.55
CA ALA A 89 1.97 -12.28 -3.27
C ALA A 89 1.03 -11.88 -2.13
N VAL A 90 1.17 -12.57 -1.00
CA VAL A 90 0.44 -12.29 0.24
C VAL A 90 1.35 -11.53 1.19
N VAL A 91 0.94 -10.34 1.63
CA VAL A 91 1.67 -9.53 2.59
C VAL A 91 0.90 -9.45 3.90
N MET A 92 1.41 -10.15 4.90
CA MET A 92 0.89 -10.14 6.26
C MET A 92 1.47 -8.97 7.08
N GLY A 93 0.66 -8.40 7.98
CA GLY A 93 1.17 -7.49 8.99
C GLY A 93 2.13 -8.20 9.97
N ILE A 94 2.97 -7.42 10.66
CA ILE A 94 4.02 -7.97 11.54
C ILE A 94 3.50 -8.95 12.61
N GLY A 95 2.31 -8.69 13.16
CA GLY A 95 1.63 -9.53 14.15
C GLY A 95 0.76 -10.66 13.55
N GLY A 96 0.77 -10.83 12.24
CA GLY A 96 -0.07 -11.80 11.54
C GLY A 96 0.34 -13.25 11.80
N HIS A 97 -0.66 -14.12 11.91
CA HIS A 97 -0.49 -15.56 12.13
C HIS A 97 -1.05 -16.32 10.92
N PRO A 98 -0.22 -17.04 10.12
CA PRO A 98 -0.67 -17.62 8.84
C PRO A 98 -1.92 -18.48 8.99
N LYS A 99 -1.94 -19.39 9.97
CA LYS A 99 -3.07 -20.31 10.24
C LYS A 99 -4.41 -19.63 10.55
N LYS A 100 -4.40 -18.34 10.90
CA LYS A 100 -5.61 -17.56 11.20
C LYS A 100 -6.05 -16.69 10.03
N LEU A 101 -5.17 -16.48 9.05
CA LEU A 101 -5.33 -15.45 8.03
C LEU A 101 -5.32 -16.02 6.61
N LEU A 102 -4.75 -17.20 6.41
CA LEU A 102 -4.51 -17.80 5.10
C LEU A 102 -5.10 -19.20 5.02
N ASP A 103 -5.63 -19.54 3.85
CA ASP A 103 -5.82 -20.94 3.47
C ASP A 103 -4.44 -21.54 3.17
N ILE A 104 -3.93 -22.30 4.12
CA ILE A 104 -2.55 -22.80 4.10
C ILE A 104 -2.34 -23.82 2.97
N ASP A 105 -3.37 -24.61 2.66
CA ASP A 105 -3.21 -25.73 1.73
C ASP A 105 -3.16 -25.21 0.29
N THR A 106 -4.09 -24.32 -0.09
CA THR A 106 -4.09 -23.67 -1.41
C THR A 106 -2.87 -22.76 -1.60
N THR A 107 -2.53 -21.94 -0.60
CA THR A 107 -1.35 -21.06 -0.64
C THR A 107 -0.05 -21.84 -0.90
N LYS A 108 0.11 -23.01 -0.26
CA LYS A 108 1.29 -23.87 -0.45
C LYS A 108 1.26 -24.62 -1.77
N SER A 109 0.11 -25.20 -2.13
CA SER A 109 -0.10 -25.92 -3.39
C SER A 109 0.28 -25.06 -4.59
N ASP A 110 -0.14 -23.79 -4.55
CA ASP A 110 0.06 -22.86 -5.65
C ASP A 110 1.43 -22.17 -5.58
N GLY A 111 2.21 -22.36 -4.51
CA GLY A 111 3.52 -21.74 -4.36
C GLY A 111 3.47 -20.21 -4.26
N VAL A 112 2.44 -19.66 -3.60
CA VAL A 112 2.27 -18.21 -3.41
C VAL A 112 3.31 -17.67 -2.43
N LEU A 113 3.97 -16.57 -2.81
CA LEU A 113 4.91 -15.88 -1.93
C LEU A 113 4.15 -15.25 -0.75
N VAL A 114 4.48 -15.66 0.48
CA VAL A 114 3.93 -15.09 1.71
C VAL A 114 5.03 -14.35 2.48
N LEU A 115 4.81 -13.08 2.76
CA LEU A 115 5.74 -12.22 3.48
C LEU A 115 5.11 -11.64 4.75
N LYS A 116 5.94 -11.40 5.77
CA LYS A 116 5.59 -10.50 6.88
C LYS A 116 6.28 -9.17 6.67
N ARG A 117 5.52 -8.07 6.66
CA ARG A 117 6.08 -6.72 6.62
C ARG A 117 6.45 -6.21 8.00
N PHE A 118 7.27 -5.15 8.03
CA PHE A 118 7.72 -4.47 9.25
C PHE A 118 6.65 -3.57 9.91
N SER A 119 5.58 -3.25 9.19
CA SER A 119 4.46 -2.41 9.67
C SER A 119 3.31 -3.24 10.26
N GLY A 120 2.45 -2.56 11.03
CA GLY A 120 1.21 -3.14 11.55
C GLY A 120 0.14 -3.33 10.47
N GLY A 121 -1.11 -3.55 10.86
CA GLY A 121 -2.27 -3.68 9.96
C GLY A 121 -2.59 -5.12 9.55
N GLY A 122 -3.57 -5.27 8.64
CA GLY A 122 -4.10 -6.57 8.20
C GLY A 122 -3.26 -7.28 7.13
N THR A 123 -3.75 -8.42 6.65
CA THR A 123 -3.16 -9.11 5.48
C THR A 123 -3.76 -8.56 4.20
N VAL A 124 -2.92 -8.40 3.17
CA VAL A 124 -3.34 -8.01 1.82
C VAL A 124 -2.79 -8.99 0.80
N VAL A 125 -3.49 -9.15 -0.31
CA VAL A 125 -2.96 -9.77 -1.52
C VAL A 125 -2.57 -8.65 -2.47
N VAL A 126 -1.39 -8.76 -3.09
CA VAL A 126 -0.91 -7.82 -4.09
C VAL A 126 -0.61 -8.57 -5.38
N ASP A 127 -0.94 -7.95 -6.50
CA ASP A 127 -0.72 -8.46 -7.85
C ASP A 127 -0.13 -7.37 -8.76
N HIS A 128 0.01 -7.68 -10.04
CA HIS A 128 0.56 -6.76 -11.05
C HIS A 128 -0.24 -5.45 -11.21
N SER A 129 -1.52 -5.46 -10.86
CA SER A 129 -2.42 -4.30 -10.98
C SER A 129 -2.48 -3.46 -9.72
N SER A 130 -2.04 -4.00 -8.58
CA SER A 130 -2.10 -3.33 -7.29
C SER A 130 -1.22 -2.06 -7.29
N LEU A 131 -1.84 -0.91 -7.02
CA LEU A 131 -1.13 0.36 -6.83
C LEU A 131 -0.76 0.52 -5.37
N TRP A 132 0.39 1.13 -5.11
CA TRP A 132 0.80 1.41 -3.74
C TRP A 132 1.37 2.82 -3.61
N THR A 133 1.18 3.36 -2.41
CA THR A 133 1.73 4.65 -2.01
C THR A 133 2.37 4.53 -0.64
N THR A 134 3.39 5.34 -0.37
CA THR A 134 4.02 5.40 0.94
C THR A 134 4.40 6.84 1.26
N PHE A 135 4.01 7.27 2.46
CA PHE A 135 4.47 8.50 3.07
C PHE A 135 5.35 8.16 4.26
N ILE A 136 6.60 8.62 4.20
CA ILE A 136 7.52 8.62 5.33
C ILE A 136 7.60 10.05 5.80
N CYS A 137 7.27 10.31 7.06
CA CYS A 137 7.26 11.66 7.59
C CYS A 137 8.00 11.72 8.93
N ARG A 138 8.82 12.76 9.10
CA ARG A 138 9.44 13.06 10.38
C ARG A 138 8.50 13.89 11.24
N THR A 139 8.48 13.58 12.53
CA THR A 139 7.57 14.23 13.48
C THR A 139 7.76 15.74 13.50
N ASP A 140 8.99 16.22 13.43
CA ASP A 140 9.32 17.65 13.42
C ASP A 140 8.84 18.37 12.14
N ALA A 141 8.69 17.64 11.03
CA ALA A 141 8.21 18.19 9.77
C ALA A 141 6.68 18.30 9.72
N LEU A 142 5.97 17.46 10.49
CA LEU A 142 4.52 17.45 10.62
C LEU A 142 4.11 17.39 12.11
N PRO A 143 4.41 18.43 12.91
CA PRO A 143 4.21 18.39 14.36
C PRO A 143 2.73 18.32 14.77
N HIS A 144 1.82 18.66 13.86
CA HIS A 144 0.37 18.57 14.06
C HIS A 144 -0.18 17.14 13.86
N VAL A 145 0.58 16.25 13.21
CA VAL A 145 0.20 14.85 13.02
C VAL A 145 0.84 14.04 14.13
N LYS A 146 0.02 13.63 15.11
CA LYS A 146 0.51 12.78 16.19
C LYS A 146 0.93 11.43 15.61
N PRO A 147 2.02 10.81 16.10
CA PRO A 147 2.53 9.54 15.58
C PRO A 147 1.68 8.36 16.10
N TYR A 148 0.38 8.38 15.82
CA TYR A 148 -0.57 7.33 16.13
C TYR A 148 -1.33 6.93 14.86
N PRO A 149 -1.70 5.65 14.70
CA PRO A 149 -2.31 5.17 13.46
C PRO A 149 -3.51 6.01 12.98
N ARG A 150 -4.42 6.37 13.88
CA ARG A 150 -5.64 7.14 13.54
C ARG A 150 -5.33 8.54 13.05
N ASP A 151 -4.46 9.27 13.75
CA ASP A 151 -4.05 10.63 13.36
C ASP A 151 -3.32 10.61 12.00
N ILE A 152 -2.46 9.62 11.78
CA ILE A 152 -1.74 9.46 10.52
C ILE A 152 -2.70 9.13 9.37
N MET A 153 -3.65 8.20 9.55
CA MET A 153 -4.64 7.85 8.54
C MET A 153 -5.57 9.01 8.22
N LYS A 154 -6.00 9.76 9.24
CA LYS A 154 -6.81 10.95 9.05
C LYS A 154 -6.05 12.00 8.23
N TRP A 155 -4.78 12.24 8.56
CA TRP A 155 -3.95 13.17 7.80
C TRP A 155 -3.83 12.74 6.34
N SER A 156 -3.53 11.47 6.05
CA SER A 156 -3.38 11.02 4.67
C SER A 156 -4.71 11.04 3.90
N ALA A 157 -5.83 10.76 4.56
CA ALA A 157 -7.15 10.91 3.97
C ALA A 157 -7.44 12.38 3.60
N ASP A 158 -7.41 13.27 4.58
CA ASP A 158 -7.85 14.66 4.42
C ASP A 158 -6.88 15.50 3.57
N ALA A 159 -5.56 15.37 3.80
CA ALA A 159 -4.56 16.26 3.23
C ALA A 159 -4.00 15.76 1.90
N VAL A 160 -4.20 14.48 1.57
CA VAL A 160 -3.60 13.86 0.38
C VAL A 160 -4.66 13.23 -0.50
N PHE A 161 -5.34 12.18 -0.02
CA PHE A 161 -6.16 11.36 -0.90
C PHE A 161 -7.49 11.99 -1.28
N GLU A 162 -8.22 12.60 -0.34
CA GLU A 162 -9.49 13.27 -0.64
C GLU A 162 -9.32 14.35 -1.72
N PRO A 163 -8.39 15.32 -1.60
CA PRO A 163 -8.13 16.28 -2.67
C PRO A 163 -7.70 15.62 -3.99
N THR A 164 -6.89 14.55 -3.92
CA THR A 164 -6.42 13.83 -5.12
C THR A 164 -7.56 13.17 -5.88
N PHE A 165 -8.48 12.49 -5.17
CA PHE A 165 -9.63 11.83 -5.78
C PHE A 165 -10.68 12.83 -6.26
N GLN A 166 -10.87 13.96 -5.57
CA GLN A 166 -11.71 15.06 -6.05
C GLN A 166 -11.21 15.60 -7.39
N LEU A 167 -9.92 15.89 -7.51
CA LEU A 167 -9.31 16.35 -8.77
C LEU A 167 -9.44 15.31 -9.89
N LEU A 168 -9.25 14.03 -9.57
CA LEU A 168 -9.43 12.94 -10.53
C LEU A 168 -10.88 12.85 -11.02
N ASN A 169 -11.84 12.97 -10.11
CA ASN A 169 -13.27 12.95 -10.44
C ASN A 169 -13.66 14.14 -11.33
N GLU A 170 -13.11 15.33 -11.06
CA GLU A 170 -13.28 16.52 -11.92
C GLU A 170 -12.70 16.30 -13.31
N GLU A 171 -11.50 15.72 -13.40
CA GLU A 171 -10.84 15.41 -14.68
C GLU A 171 -11.65 14.41 -15.50
N ILE A 172 -12.12 13.31 -14.89
CA ILE A 172 -12.97 12.31 -15.54
C ILE A 172 -14.26 12.94 -16.08
N LYS A 173 -14.95 13.77 -15.29
CA LYS A 173 -16.16 14.49 -15.71
C LYS A 173 -15.87 15.45 -16.87
N SER A 174 -14.73 16.13 -16.83
CA SER A 174 -14.34 17.06 -17.88
C SER A 174 -14.04 16.37 -19.22
N GLN A 175 -13.54 15.13 -19.20
CA GLN A 175 -13.24 14.34 -20.39
C GLN A 175 -14.48 13.65 -20.98
N ASN A 176 -15.56 13.53 -20.20
CA ASN A 176 -16.77 12.79 -20.57
C ASN A 176 -18.02 13.70 -20.54
N GLN A 177 -17.94 14.94 -21.04
CA GLN A 177 -19.04 15.91 -20.95
C GLN A 177 -20.38 15.43 -21.54
N ASP A 178 -20.34 14.52 -22.52
CA ASP A 178 -21.53 13.97 -23.18
C ASP A 178 -22.11 12.72 -22.48
N VAL A 179 -21.47 12.24 -21.41
CA VAL A 179 -21.88 11.05 -20.66
C VAL A 179 -21.95 11.39 -19.18
N ASN A 180 -23.09 11.13 -18.54
CA ASN A 180 -23.17 11.27 -17.08
C ASN A 180 -22.38 10.13 -16.41
N VAL A 181 -21.10 10.37 -16.16
CA VAL A 181 -20.21 9.43 -15.45
C VAL A 181 -20.36 9.64 -13.95
N GLU A 182 -20.91 8.64 -13.26
CA GLU A 182 -20.86 8.60 -11.80
C GLU A 182 -19.42 8.38 -11.34
N THR A 183 -18.96 9.24 -10.43
CA THR A 183 -17.65 9.13 -9.80
C THR A 183 -17.86 9.04 -8.29
N PRO A 184 -17.42 7.96 -7.62
CA PRO A 184 -17.65 7.82 -6.19
C PRO A 184 -16.77 8.80 -5.39
N ASP A 185 -17.28 9.21 -4.24
CA ASP A 185 -16.52 10.03 -3.29
C ASP A 185 -15.60 9.15 -2.44
N PHE A 186 -14.36 9.60 -2.30
CA PHE A 186 -13.39 9.00 -1.40
C PHE A 186 -13.76 9.27 0.05
N ALA A 187 -13.61 8.27 0.92
CA ALA A 187 -13.65 8.47 2.37
C ALA A 187 -12.69 7.54 3.13
N LEU A 188 -12.35 7.94 4.35
CA LEU A 188 -11.75 7.07 5.36
C LEU A 188 -12.87 6.54 6.28
N LYS A 189 -13.04 5.21 6.30
CA LYS A 189 -14.00 4.53 7.18
C LYS A 189 -13.26 3.54 8.06
N ASP A 190 -13.30 3.78 9.37
CA ASP A 190 -12.45 3.12 10.37
C ASP A 190 -10.95 3.23 10.06
N ASN A 191 -10.38 2.22 9.40
CA ASN A 191 -8.97 2.15 9.03
C ASN A 191 -8.76 1.95 7.52
N ASP A 192 -9.83 1.99 6.74
CA ASP A 192 -9.83 1.63 5.33
C ASP A 192 -10.28 2.80 4.46
N TYR A 193 -9.74 2.87 3.25
CA TYR A 193 -10.23 3.80 2.26
C TYR A 193 -11.33 3.16 1.43
N VAL A 194 -12.42 3.91 1.28
CA VAL A 194 -13.66 3.43 0.68
C VAL A 194 -14.17 4.37 -0.39
N PHE A 195 -14.87 3.79 -1.36
CA PHE A 195 -15.78 4.46 -2.27
C PHE A 195 -17.20 4.04 -1.87
N GLY A 196 -17.94 4.94 -1.22
CA GLY A 196 -19.17 4.57 -0.51
C GLY A 196 -18.87 3.56 0.61
N ASP A 197 -19.41 2.34 0.50
CA ASP A 197 -19.11 1.24 1.43
C ASP A 197 -18.08 0.24 0.90
N MET A 198 -17.63 0.41 -0.35
CA MET A 198 -16.67 -0.50 -0.98
C MET A 198 -15.25 -0.14 -0.58
N LYS A 199 -14.60 -1.02 0.18
CA LYS A 199 -13.18 -0.91 0.47
C LYS A 199 -12.37 -1.10 -0.79
N PHE A 200 -11.51 -0.13 -1.08
CA PHE A 200 -10.55 -0.20 -2.18
C PHE A 200 -9.12 0.10 -1.74
N GLY A 201 -8.89 0.59 -0.52
CA GLY A 201 -7.55 0.85 0.01
C GLY A 201 -7.32 0.24 1.39
N GLY A 202 -6.22 -0.48 1.55
CA GLY A 202 -5.76 -1.04 2.81
C GLY A 202 -4.56 -0.27 3.36
N ASN A 203 -4.68 0.23 4.59
CA ASN A 203 -3.66 1.07 5.22
C ASN A 203 -2.83 0.31 6.26
N ALA A 204 -1.56 0.65 6.37
CA ALA A 204 -0.70 0.17 7.43
C ALA A 204 0.35 1.22 7.82
N GLN A 205 0.78 1.19 9.08
CA GLN A 205 1.72 2.16 9.63
C GLN A 205 2.86 1.48 10.39
N ALA A 206 4.02 2.13 10.36
CA ALA A 206 5.14 1.86 11.25
C ALA A 206 5.56 3.17 11.91
N ILE A 207 5.73 3.18 13.23
CA ILE A 207 6.08 4.38 14.00
C ILE A 207 7.44 4.14 14.67
N ILE A 208 8.33 5.10 14.55
CA ILE A 208 9.64 5.13 15.19
C ILE A 208 9.77 6.43 16.00
N GLY A 209 10.86 6.58 16.76
CA GLY A 209 11.02 7.71 17.68
C GLY A 209 10.90 9.09 17.02
N ASP A 210 11.46 9.28 15.82
CA ASP A 210 11.53 10.58 15.13
C ASP A 210 10.70 10.65 13.84
N GLY A 211 9.81 9.70 13.62
CA GLY A 211 8.98 9.68 12.43
C GLY A 211 8.07 8.48 12.33
N TRP A 212 7.34 8.44 11.23
CA TRP A 212 6.38 7.40 10.95
C TRP A 212 6.31 7.16 9.44
N LEU A 213 5.80 5.98 9.11
CA LEU A 213 5.49 5.55 7.76
C LEU A 213 4.01 5.20 7.71
N HIS A 214 3.34 5.68 6.65
CA HIS A 214 2.01 5.27 6.25
C HIS A 214 2.10 4.74 4.83
N HIS A 215 1.73 3.49 4.61
CA HIS A 215 1.58 2.97 3.26
C HIS A 215 0.17 2.45 3.01
N THR A 216 -0.27 2.61 1.77
CA THR A 216 -1.57 2.18 1.30
C THR A 216 -1.39 1.31 0.08
N SER A 217 -2.04 0.16 0.09
CA SER A 217 -2.26 -0.66 -1.10
C SER A 217 -3.67 -0.41 -1.62
N PHE A 218 -3.79 0.01 -2.86
CA PHE A 218 -5.06 0.21 -3.55
C PHE A 218 -5.36 -1.01 -4.42
N LEU A 219 -6.54 -1.58 -4.20
CA LEU A 219 -7.17 -2.55 -5.09
C LEU A 219 -7.57 -1.79 -6.37
N TRP A 220 -6.81 -2.02 -7.43
CA TRP A 220 -7.07 -1.43 -8.73
C TRP A 220 -7.72 -2.47 -9.65
N ASP A 221 -7.27 -2.66 -10.88
CA ASP A 221 -7.70 -3.72 -11.80
C ASP A 221 -7.19 -5.12 -11.34
N TYR A 222 -7.47 -5.46 -10.07
CA TYR A 222 -6.97 -6.65 -9.38
C TYR A 222 -7.76 -7.89 -9.77
N VAL A 223 -7.13 -9.06 -9.67
CA VAL A 223 -7.79 -10.34 -9.97
C VAL A 223 -8.47 -10.88 -8.72
N ASP A 224 -9.81 -10.92 -8.73
CA ASP A 224 -10.64 -11.38 -7.60
C ASP A 224 -10.23 -12.74 -7.03
N GLY A 225 -9.90 -13.71 -7.91
CA GLY A 225 -9.51 -15.06 -7.48
C GLY A 225 -8.25 -15.11 -6.61
N HIS A 226 -7.40 -14.08 -6.65
CA HIS A 226 -6.26 -14.01 -5.76
C HIS A 226 -6.67 -13.81 -4.27
N MET A 227 -7.89 -13.36 -4.00
CA MET A 227 -8.38 -13.19 -2.63
C MET A 227 -8.74 -14.51 -1.95
N ASP A 228 -8.87 -15.61 -2.69
CA ASP A 228 -9.25 -16.92 -2.15
C ASP A 228 -8.16 -17.51 -1.23
N TYR A 229 -6.93 -16.99 -1.30
CA TYR A 229 -5.87 -17.34 -0.35
C TYR A 229 -6.09 -16.79 1.07
N LEU A 230 -7.00 -15.82 1.23
CA LEU A 230 -7.27 -15.19 2.53
C LEU A 230 -8.47 -15.84 3.24
N LEU A 231 -8.29 -16.18 4.51
CA LEU A 231 -9.40 -16.51 5.38
C LEU A 231 -10.15 -15.25 5.79
N LEU A 232 -11.45 -15.41 6.04
CA LEU A 232 -12.25 -14.31 6.56
C LEU A 232 -11.80 -13.96 8.00
N PRO A 233 -11.59 -12.68 8.31
CA PRO A 233 -11.13 -12.28 9.64
C PRO A 233 -12.21 -12.51 10.71
N GLU A 234 -11.77 -12.88 11.92
CA GLU A 234 -12.61 -13.11 13.11
C GLU A 234 -13.36 -11.84 13.56
N LYS A 235 -12.78 -10.66 13.35
CA LYS A 235 -13.39 -9.35 13.64
C LYS A 235 -13.58 -8.56 12.35
N ARG A 236 -14.82 -8.12 12.09
CA ARG A 236 -15.19 -7.34 10.90
C ARG A 236 -15.88 -6.04 11.31
N PRO A 237 -15.55 -4.90 10.67
CA PRO A 237 -16.41 -3.72 10.72
C PRO A 237 -17.78 -4.05 10.12
N GLU A 238 -18.85 -3.50 10.69
CA GLU A 238 -20.23 -3.78 10.26
C GLU A 238 -20.49 -3.43 8.80
N TYR A 239 -19.82 -2.39 8.27
CA TYR A 239 -20.03 -1.94 6.90
C TYR A 239 -19.51 -2.91 5.83
N ARG A 240 -18.68 -3.88 6.20
CA ARG A 240 -17.94 -4.74 5.26
C ARG A 240 -18.74 -5.94 4.75
N GLY A 241 -19.99 -6.13 5.17
CA GLY A 241 -20.85 -7.22 4.69
C GLY A 241 -20.14 -8.59 4.66
N GLN A 242 -20.25 -9.31 3.54
CA GLN A 242 -19.50 -10.56 3.32
C GLN A 242 -18.13 -10.37 2.65
N ARG A 243 -17.80 -9.19 2.11
CA ARG A 243 -16.51 -8.84 1.49
C ARG A 243 -16.18 -7.35 1.63
#